data_AF-A0A347U5E3-F1
#
_entry.id   AF-A0A347U5E3-F1
#
_cell.length_a   1.000
_cell.length_b   1.000
_cell.length_c   1.000
_cell.angle_alpha   90.00
_cell.angle_beta   90.00
_cell.angle_gamma   90.00
#
_symmetry.space_group_name_H-M   'P 1'
#
loop_
_entity.id
_entity.type
_entity.pdbx_description
1 polymer ?
#
loop_
_entity_poly.entity_id
_entity_poly.type
_entity_poly.pdbx_seq_one_letter_code
_entity_poly.pdbx_strand_id
1 'polypeptide(L)'
;MDKEALFQARTNPDFLKYLEETRVNSMKAQDIGLMYETLDSMLVLGLDEEDINKLYEQILKTSFSNVEKILTKHEKLKLEGDNLLYVRALYEHAIEKWSNENFKGAKELFFVIANIIEDEVLEKALNILIVFLVSDIQLDDFYDTKVDLEADIDDEKYGYFIIKFRFDNQEFLDENRDILEKEYKNLKHLLGN
;
A
#
# COMPACT_ATOMS: atom_id res chain seq x y z
N MET A 1 -8.07 -21.17 4.93
CA MET A 1 -9.42 -21.76 5.11
C MET A 1 -9.67 -22.76 4.01
N ASP A 2 -10.38 -23.86 4.27
CA ASP A 2 -10.80 -24.78 3.22
C ASP A 2 -11.98 -24.23 2.39
N LYS A 3 -12.24 -24.81 1.21
CA LYS A 3 -13.27 -24.35 0.27
C LYS A 3 -14.69 -24.43 0.83
N GLU A 4 -14.94 -25.34 1.76
CA GLU A 4 -16.27 -25.60 2.32
C GLU A 4 -16.62 -24.56 3.40
N ALA A 5 -15.64 -24.21 4.25
CA ALA A 5 -15.77 -23.10 5.21
C ALA A 5 -16.00 -21.75 4.51
N LEU A 6 -15.31 -21.50 3.39
CA LEU A 6 -15.53 -20.30 2.58
C LEU A 6 -16.95 -20.27 1.98
N PHE A 7 -17.44 -21.41 1.49
CA PHE A 7 -18.80 -21.50 0.94
C PHE A 7 -19.88 -21.28 2.01
N GLN A 8 -19.71 -21.85 3.21
CA GLN A 8 -20.61 -21.64 4.33
C GLN A 8 -20.62 -20.18 4.80
N ALA A 9 -19.46 -19.54 4.88
CA ALA A 9 -19.36 -18.12 5.24
C ALA A 9 -20.06 -17.23 4.19
N ARG A 10 -19.85 -17.49 2.89
CA ARG A 10 -20.48 -16.73 1.79
C ARG A 10 -22.00 -16.88 1.71
N THR A 11 -22.57 -17.93 2.31
CA THR A 11 -24.01 -18.22 2.24
C THR A 11 -24.74 -18.03 3.56
N ASN A 12 -24.03 -17.67 4.63
CA ASN A 12 -24.60 -17.40 5.95
C ASN A 12 -25.19 -15.97 6.00
N PRO A 13 -26.52 -15.81 6.04
CA PRO A 13 -27.15 -14.48 5.98
C PRO A 13 -26.85 -13.62 7.21
N ASP A 14 -26.70 -14.22 8.39
CA ASP A 14 -26.40 -13.49 9.63
C ASP A 14 -24.98 -12.94 9.59
N PHE A 15 -24.04 -13.71 9.05
CA PHE A 15 -22.66 -13.28 8.88
C PHE A 15 -22.54 -12.18 7.82
N LEU A 16 -23.22 -12.30 6.68
CA LEU A 16 -23.24 -11.25 5.65
C LEU A 16 -23.86 -9.96 6.18
N LYS A 17 -24.94 -10.05 6.95
CA LYS A 17 -25.55 -8.90 7.60
C LYS A 17 -24.59 -8.24 8.60
N TYR A 18 -23.93 -9.03 9.44
CA TYR A 18 -22.92 -8.54 10.37
C TYR A 18 -21.78 -7.81 9.64
N LEU A 19 -21.28 -8.40 8.56
CA LEU A 19 -20.18 -7.83 7.78
C LEU A 19 -20.59 -6.49 7.14
N GLU A 20 -21.80 -6.41 6.60
CA GLU A 20 -22.33 -5.16 6.05
C GLU A 20 -22.55 -4.07 7.11
N GLU A 21 -23.08 -4.44 8.28
CA GLU A 21 -23.21 -3.51 9.41
C GLU A 21 -21.83 -3.02 9.88
N THR A 22 -20.84 -3.91 9.92
CA THR A 22 -19.45 -3.59 10.29
C THR A 22 -18.80 -2.66 9.27
N ARG A 23 -19.02 -2.89 7.97
CA ARG A 23 -18.57 -2.00 6.88
C ARG A 23 -19.11 -0.59 7.06
N VAL A 24 -20.42 -0.45 7.21
CA VAL A 24 -21.04 0.87 7.34
C VAL A 24 -20.61 1.58 8.63
N ASN A 25 -20.49 0.85 9.74
CA ASN A 25 -20.11 1.42 11.02
C ASN A 25 -18.62 1.82 11.08
N SER A 26 -17.72 1.00 10.54
CA SER A 26 -16.29 1.31 10.47
C SER A 26 -16.02 2.54 9.61
N MET A 27 -16.70 2.65 8.46
CA MET A 27 -16.63 3.84 7.60
C MET A 27 -17.11 5.11 8.33
N LYS A 28 -18.22 5.03 9.08
CA LYS A 28 -18.75 6.16 9.85
C LYS A 28 -17.83 6.57 11.01
N ALA A 29 -17.23 5.58 11.68
CA ALA A 29 -16.29 5.81 12.76
C ALA A 29 -14.89 6.22 12.26
N GLN A 30 -14.62 6.04 10.97
CA GLN A 30 -13.29 6.15 10.36
C GLN A 30 -12.25 5.23 11.03
N ASP A 31 -12.71 4.07 11.51
CA ASP A 31 -11.86 3.05 12.14
C ASP A 31 -11.09 2.27 11.05
N ILE A 32 -9.85 2.67 10.82
CA ILE A 32 -9.04 2.15 9.71
C ILE A 32 -8.72 0.65 9.86
N GLY A 33 -8.52 0.17 11.09
CA GLY A 33 -8.30 -1.24 11.37
C GLY A 33 -9.52 -2.07 10.98
N LEU A 34 -10.70 -1.67 11.49
CA LEU A 34 -11.93 -2.39 11.20
C LEU A 34 -12.34 -2.29 9.72
N MET A 35 -12.03 -1.17 9.05
CA MET A 35 -12.25 -1.05 7.61
C MET A 35 -11.40 -2.06 6.83
N TYR A 36 -10.11 -2.24 7.16
CA TYR A 36 -9.27 -3.25 6.50
C TYR A 36 -9.68 -4.68 6.83
N GLU A 37 -10.00 -4.99 8.10
CA GLU A 37 -10.51 -6.32 8.47
C GLU A 37 -11.77 -6.69 7.68
N THR A 38 -12.66 -5.70 7.49
CA THR A 38 -13.87 -5.87 6.69
C THR A 38 -13.53 -6.05 5.21
N LEU A 39 -12.64 -5.21 4.65
CA LEU A 39 -12.22 -5.29 3.25
C LEU A 39 -11.60 -6.65 2.92
N ASP A 40 -10.65 -7.10 3.75
CA ASP A 40 -9.94 -8.36 3.58
C ASP A 40 -10.94 -9.54 3.62
N SER A 41 -11.93 -9.48 4.53
CA SER A 41 -13.02 -10.46 4.59
C SER A 41 -13.88 -10.44 3.32
N MET A 42 -14.29 -9.27 2.85
CA MET A 42 -15.11 -9.12 1.64
C MET A 42 -14.39 -9.67 0.39
N LEU A 43 -13.09 -9.40 0.26
CA LEU A 43 -12.25 -9.90 -0.84
C LEU A 43 -12.14 -11.43 -0.82
N VAL A 44 -11.84 -12.02 0.35
CA VAL A 44 -11.77 -13.50 0.52
C VAL A 44 -13.10 -14.16 0.19
N LEU A 45 -14.21 -13.50 0.53
CA LEU A 45 -15.57 -13.97 0.27
C LEU A 45 -16.06 -13.65 -1.15
N GLY A 46 -15.30 -12.91 -1.95
CA GLY A 46 -15.69 -12.52 -3.31
C GLY A 46 -17.06 -11.84 -3.34
N LEU A 47 -17.28 -10.91 -2.41
CA LEU A 47 -18.53 -10.15 -2.30
C LEU A 47 -18.62 -9.05 -3.37
N ASP A 48 -19.68 -8.26 -3.31
CA ASP A 48 -20.01 -7.24 -4.30
C ASP A 48 -18.88 -6.20 -4.49
N GLU A 49 -18.48 -6.00 -5.75
CA GLU A 49 -17.37 -5.13 -6.13
C GLU A 49 -17.68 -3.64 -5.87
N GLU A 50 -18.94 -3.22 -5.98
CA GLU A 50 -19.32 -1.83 -5.73
C GLU A 50 -19.12 -1.47 -4.25
N ASP A 51 -19.51 -2.36 -3.34
CA ASP A 51 -19.32 -2.15 -1.90
C ASP A 51 -17.86 -2.27 -1.46
N ILE A 52 -17.08 -3.17 -2.08
CA ILE A 52 -15.62 -3.25 -1.91
C ILE A 52 -14.97 -1.92 -2.31
N ASN A 53 -15.32 -1.40 -3.49
CA ASN A 53 -14.77 -0.15 -4.01
C ASN A 53 -15.13 1.05 -3.12
N LYS A 54 -16.39 1.13 -2.63
CA LYS A 54 -16.80 2.18 -1.69
C LYS A 54 -16.01 2.13 -0.38
N LEU A 55 -15.78 0.94 0.17
CA LEU A 55 -15.00 0.77 1.39
C LEU A 55 -13.54 1.19 1.18
N TYR A 56 -12.92 0.73 0.08
CA TYR A 56 -11.56 1.10 -0.27
C TYR A 56 -11.41 2.62 -0.52
N GLU A 57 -12.36 3.26 -1.20
CA GLU A 57 -12.36 4.72 -1.36
C GLU A 57 -12.40 5.44 -0.01
N GLN A 58 -13.16 4.93 0.95
CA GLN A 58 -13.23 5.49 2.30
C GLN A 58 -11.92 5.27 3.10
N ILE A 59 -11.26 4.12 2.92
CA ILE A 59 -9.93 3.85 3.46
C ILE A 59 -8.92 4.87 2.93
N LEU A 60 -8.90 5.12 1.61
CA LEU A 60 -8.03 6.13 1.00
C LEU A 60 -8.30 7.51 1.57
N LYS A 61 -9.56 7.96 1.60
CA LYS A 61 -9.94 9.28 2.17
C LYS A 61 -9.48 9.44 3.61
N THR A 62 -9.69 8.41 4.43
CA THR A 62 -9.29 8.41 5.84
C THR A 62 -7.77 8.48 5.98
N SER A 63 -7.05 7.69 5.19
CA SER A 63 -5.60 7.63 5.19
C SER A 63 -4.96 8.94 4.77
N PHE A 64 -5.37 9.52 3.63
CA PHE A 64 -4.86 10.82 3.19
C PHE A 64 -5.11 11.93 4.22
N SER A 65 -6.32 11.99 4.80
CA SER A 65 -6.64 13.00 5.81
C SER A 65 -5.78 12.86 7.07
N ASN A 66 -5.51 11.65 7.54
CA ASN A 66 -4.71 11.45 8.74
C ASN A 66 -3.21 11.61 8.49
N VAL A 67 -2.70 11.19 7.31
CA VAL A 67 -1.34 11.50 6.87
C VAL A 67 -1.11 13.02 6.87
N GLU A 68 -2.00 13.80 6.26
CA GLU A 68 -1.89 15.27 6.23
C GLU A 68 -1.82 15.88 7.64
N LYS A 69 -2.65 15.40 8.58
CA LYS A 69 -2.61 15.85 9.98
C LYS A 69 -1.30 15.53 10.68
N ILE A 70 -0.72 14.35 10.42
CA ILE A 70 0.57 13.94 10.98
C ILE A 70 1.70 14.83 10.43
N LEU A 71 1.72 15.03 9.12
CA LEU A 71 2.73 15.86 8.45
C LEU A 71 2.67 17.33 8.87
N THR A 72 1.46 17.86 9.12
CA THR A 72 1.27 19.23 9.64
C THR A 72 1.89 19.42 11.02
N LYS A 73 2.10 18.34 11.79
CA LYS A 73 2.81 18.36 13.08
C LYS A 73 4.32 18.18 12.94
N HIS A 74 4.83 18.11 11.71
CA HIS A 74 6.22 17.76 11.40
C HIS A 74 6.64 16.37 11.93
N GLU A 75 5.67 15.45 12.05
CA GLU A 75 5.90 14.07 12.44
C GLU A 75 6.02 13.17 11.19
N LYS A 76 6.76 12.07 11.30
CA LYS A 76 6.83 11.01 10.30
C LYS A 76 5.97 9.81 10.72
N LEU A 77 5.55 9.01 9.74
CA LEU A 77 4.77 7.79 9.97
C LEU A 77 5.68 6.62 10.35
N LYS A 78 5.41 6.01 11.50
CA LYS A 78 5.98 4.72 11.89
C LYS A 78 5.13 3.57 11.37
N LEU A 79 5.72 2.44 11.01
CA LEU A 79 4.99 1.26 10.56
C LEU A 79 4.36 0.48 11.73
N GLU A 80 3.53 1.16 12.53
CA GLU A 80 2.85 0.63 13.71
C GLU A 80 1.42 1.17 13.80
N GLY A 81 0.49 0.34 14.28
CA GLY A 81 -0.92 0.72 14.48
C GLY A 81 -1.55 1.32 13.22
N ASP A 82 -2.33 2.38 13.40
CA ASP A 82 -3.01 3.07 12.30
C ASP A 82 -2.05 3.63 11.24
N ASN A 83 -0.85 4.06 11.63
CA ASN A 83 0.11 4.63 10.68
C ASN A 83 0.54 3.59 9.64
N LEU A 84 0.71 2.33 10.04
CA LEU A 84 0.95 1.22 9.11
C LEU A 84 -0.19 1.12 8.09
N LEU A 85 -1.43 1.21 8.55
CA LEU A 85 -2.62 1.08 7.70
C LEU A 85 -2.80 2.28 6.75
N TYR A 86 -2.40 3.47 7.17
CA TYR A 86 -2.33 4.64 6.30
C TYR A 86 -1.26 4.47 5.22
N VAL A 87 -0.06 4.01 5.59
CA VAL A 87 1.01 3.74 4.63
C VAL A 87 0.61 2.63 3.66
N ARG A 88 -0.04 1.56 4.15
CA ARG A 88 -0.65 0.48 3.34
C ARG A 88 -1.59 1.07 2.28
N ALA A 89 -2.49 1.97 2.66
CA ALA A 89 -3.46 2.56 1.73
C ALA A 89 -2.79 3.36 0.61
N LEU A 90 -1.81 4.19 0.96
CA LEU A 90 -1.07 4.99 -0.01
C LEU A 90 -0.24 4.10 -0.95
N TYR A 91 0.36 3.03 -0.41
CA TYR A 91 1.11 2.05 -1.17
C TYR A 91 0.23 1.25 -2.15
N GLU A 92 -0.89 0.71 -1.68
CA GLU A 92 -1.86 0.00 -2.51
C GLU A 92 -2.36 0.88 -3.66
N HIS A 93 -2.61 2.17 -3.38
CA HIS A 93 -2.99 3.11 -4.43
C HIS A 93 -1.86 3.38 -5.44
N ALA A 94 -0.61 3.43 -4.98
CA ALA A 94 0.54 3.56 -5.88
C ALA A 94 0.70 2.32 -6.79
N ILE A 95 0.50 1.12 -6.24
CA ILE A 95 0.49 -0.14 -7.00
C ILE A 95 -0.67 -0.15 -8.02
N GLU A 96 -1.87 0.27 -7.62
CA GLU A 96 -3.02 0.43 -8.52
C GLU A 96 -2.74 1.41 -9.67
N LYS A 97 -2.04 2.53 -9.40
CA LYS A 97 -1.59 3.43 -10.47
C LYS A 97 -0.60 2.74 -11.41
N TRP A 98 0.35 1.98 -10.86
CA TRP A 98 1.34 1.27 -11.67
C TRP A 98 0.69 0.21 -12.56
N SER A 99 -0.22 -0.61 -12.01
CA SER A 99 -0.93 -1.64 -12.76
C SER A 99 -1.81 -1.07 -13.90
N ASN A 100 -2.21 0.20 -13.77
CA ASN A 100 -2.95 0.94 -14.80
C ASN A 100 -2.03 1.79 -15.71
N GLU A 101 -0.73 1.47 -15.77
CA GLU A 101 0.30 2.16 -16.57
C GLU A 101 0.44 3.67 -16.27
N ASN A 102 -0.09 4.12 -15.13
CA ASN A 102 0.11 5.49 -14.66
C ASN A 102 1.43 5.57 -13.88
N PHE A 103 2.54 5.39 -14.59
CA PHE A 103 3.89 5.40 -14.02
C PHE A 103 4.20 6.69 -13.27
N LYS A 104 3.75 7.82 -13.81
CA LYS A 104 3.92 9.12 -13.16
C LYS A 104 3.21 9.16 -11.80
N GLY A 105 1.93 8.82 -11.75
CA GLY A 105 1.16 8.86 -10.51
C GLY A 105 1.66 7.87 -9.46
N ALA A 106 2.05 6.66 -9.88
CA ALA A 106 2.67 5.68 -9.00
C ALA A 106 3.99 6.21 -8.40
N LYS A 107 4.83 6.81 -9.23
CA LYS A 107 6.14 7.35 -8.82
C LYS A 107 5.98 8.51 -7.84
N GLU A 108 5.05 9.42 -8.10
CA GLU A 108 4.74 10.54 -7.21
C GLU A 108 4.30 10.03 -5.83
N LEU A 109 3.45 8.99 -5.77
CA LEU A 109 3.01 8.39 -4.52
C LEU A 109 4.14 7.67 -3.77
N PHE A 110 4.91 6.79 -4.44
CA PHE A 110 6.04 6.12 -3.77
C PHE A 110 7.09 7.12 -3.29
N PHE A 111 7.36 8.18 -4.06
CA PHE A 111 8.25 9.25 -3.62
C PHE A 111 7.75 9.92 -2.35
N VAL A 112 6.46 10.29 -2.30
CA VAL A 112 5.87 10.87 -1.08
C VAL A 112 6.02 9.91 0.09
N ILE A 113 5.61 8.64 -0.06
CA ILE A 113 5.67 7.63 1.01
C ILE A 113 7.11 7.49 1.53
N ALA A 114 8.10 7.33 0.64
CA ALA A 114 9.51 7.15 1.03
C ALA A 114 10.06 8.32 1.87
N ASN A 115 9.52 9.53 1.70
CA ASN A 115 9.99 10.72 2.42
C ASN A 115 9.23 10.98 3.73
N ILE A 116 8.04 10.40 3.92
CA ILE A 116 7.19 10.65 5.10
C ILE A 116 7.21 9.55 6.15
N ILE A 117 7.83 8.40 5.85
CA ILE A 117 7.95 7.28 6.78
C ILE A 117 9.25 7.33 7.60
N GLU A 118 9.23 6.68 8.77
CA GLU A 118 10.38 6.40 9.63
C GLU A 118 10.67 4.89 9.61
N ASP A 119 11.01 4.35 8.43
CA ASP A 119 11.39 2.94 8.26
C ASP A 119 12.37 2.79 7.08
N GLU A 120 13.65 2.55 7.39
CA GLU A 120 14.72 2.49 6.39
C GLU A 120 14.55 1.33 5.40
N VAL A 121 13.99 0.20 5.85
CA VAL A 121 13.80 -1.00 5.02
C VAL A 121 12.78 -0.69 3.92
N LEU A 122 11.61 -0.17 4.30
CA LEU A 122 10.58 0.21 3.36
C LEU A 122 11.02 1.40 2.50
N GLU A 123 11.72 2.39 3.06
CA GLU A 123 12.27 3.52 2.29
C GLU A 123 13.18 3.03 1.15
N LYS A 124 14.11 2.09 1.43
CA LYS A 124 14.97 1.50 0.41
C LYS A 124 14.16 0.76 -0.65
N ALA A 125 13.19 -0.05 -0.24
CA ALA A 125 12.33 -0.76 -1.17
C ALA A 125 11.55 0.19 -2.09
N LEU A 126 10.96 1.26 -1.54
CA LEU A 126 10.23 2.27 -2.32
C LEU A 126 11.14 2.99 -3.32
N ASN A 127 12.37 3.33 -2.94
CA ASN A 127 13.34 3.91 -3.85
C ASN A 127 13.71 2.96 -4.99
N ILE A 128 13.80 1.65 -4.73
CA ILE A 128 13.96 0.64 -5.79
C ILE A 128 12.77 0.71 -6.75
N LEU A 129 11.52 0.71 -6.26
CA LEU A 129 10.32 0.80 -7.11
C LEU A 129 10.32 2.06 -7.98
N ILE A 130 10.77 3.20 -7.43
CA ILE A 130 10.90 4.47 -8.18
C ILE A 130 11.85 4.32 -9.37
N VAL A 131 12.99 3.63 -9.22
CA VAL A 131 13.94 3.40 -10.33
C VAL A 131 13.28 2.62 -11.48
N PHE A 132 12.49 1.60 -11.15
CA PHE A 132 11.77 0.82 -12.16
C PHE A 132 10.67 1.63 -12.86
N LEU A 133 9.96 2.47 -12.11
CA LEU A 133 8.97 3.39 -12.67
C LEU A 133 9.57 4.48 -13.57
N VAL A 134 10.80 4.91 -13.33
CA VAL A 134 11.52 5.84 -14.24
C VAL A 134 11.82 5.19 -15.58
N SER A 135 11.94 3.86 -15.60
CA SER A 135 12.20 3.07 -16.80
C SER A 135 10.93 2.58 -17.49
N ASP A 136 9.75 3.04 -17.03
CA ASP A 136 8.42 2.61 -17.51
C ASP A 136 8.27 1.07 -17.55
N ILE A 137 8.91 0.35 -16.62
CA ILE A 137 8.81 -1.10 -16.52
C ILE A 137 7.42 -1.45 -15.98
N GLN A 138 6.73 -2.38 -16.64
CA GLN A 138 5.40 -2.83 -16.24
C GLN A 138 5.44 -3.58 -14.90
N LEU A 139 4.36 -3.48 -14.12
CA LEU A 139 4.29 -4.12 -12.80
C LEU A 139 4.48 -5.63 -12.90
N ASP A 140 3.82 -6.29 -13.86
CA ASP A 140 3.92 -7.74 -14.06
C ASP A 140 5.36 -8.17 -14.40
N ASP A 141 6.00 -7.47 -15.35
CA ASP A 141 7.39 -7.73 -15.74
C ASP A 141 8.35 -7.53 -14.56
N PHE A 142 8.13 -6.49 -13.77
CA PHE A 142 8.90 -6.24 -12.55
C PHE A 142 8.71 -7.36 -11.53
N TYR A 143 7.46 -7.72 -11.24
CA TYR A 143 7.10 -8.73 -10.26
C TYR A 143 7.72 -10.09 -10.60
N ASP A 144 7.58 -10.53 -11.85
CA ASP A 144 8.05 -11.84 -12.30
C ASP A 144 9.59 -11.94 -12.35
N THR A 145 10.27 -10.84 -12.67
CA THR A 145 11.72 -10.87 -12.94
C THR A 145 12.58 -10.37 -11.80
N LYS A 146 12.07 -9.49 -10.94
CA LYS A 146 12.86 -8.76 -9.93
C LYS A 146 12.50 -9.09 -8.49
N VAL A 147 11.25 -9.46 -8.21
CA VAL A 147 10.80 -9.76 -6.85
C VAL A 147 11.22 -11.17 -6.46
N ASP A 148 11.70 -11.31 -5.22
CA ASP A 148 11.97 -12.61 -4.63
C ASP A 148 10.73 -13.11 -3.89
N LEU A 149 9.98 -13.98 -4.54
CA LEU A 149 8.71 -14.53 -4.03
C LEU A 149 8.90 -15.65 -3.01
N GLU A 150 10.11 -16.21 -2.94
CA GLU A 150 10.46 -17.30 -2.03
C GLU A 150 11.13 -16.78 -0.74
N ALA A 151 11.43 -15.48 -0.69
CA ALA A 151 12.05 -14.86 0.47
C ALA A 151 11.04 -14.72 1.62
N ASP A 152 11.42 -15.22 2.80
CA ASP A 152 10.65 -15.05 4.01
C ASP A 152 10.59 -13.57 4.44
N ILE A 153 9.40 -13.17 4.90
CA ILE A 153 9.16 -11.87 5.53
C ILE A 153 9.12 -12.11 7.05
N ASP A 154 10.19 -11.73 7.73
CA ASP A 154 10.38 -12.00 9.16
C ASP A 154 9.45 -11.16 10.07
N ASP A 155 9.05 -9.97 9.62
CA ASP A 155 8.20 -9.04 10.37
C ASP A 155 6.89 -8.81 9.63
N GLU A 156 5.78 -9.19 10.26
CA GLU A 156 4.43 -9.16 9.68
C GLU A 156 4.04 -7.77 9.14
N LYS A 157 4.59 -6.68 9.70
CA LYS A 157 4.30 -5.32 9.21
C LYS A 157 4.71 -5.11 7.76
N TYR A 158 5.68 -5.90 7.26
CA TYR A 158 6.13 -5.83 5.88
C TYR A 158 5.31 -6.69 4.91
N GLY A 159 4.36 -7.49 5.40
CA GLY A 159 3.55 -8.40 4.56
C GLY A 159 2.72 -7.71 3.47
N TYR A 160 2.53 -6.39 3.56
CA TYR A 160 1.78 -5.59 2.59
C TYR A 160 2.66 -4.94 1.50
N PHE A 161 3.98 -5.06 1.59
CA PHE A 161 4.91 -4.30 0.75
C PHE A 161 5.89 -5.22 0.01
N ILE A 162 6.17 -4.89 -1.25
CA ILE A 162 7.25 -5.54 -2.00
C ILE A 162 8.59 -5.01 -1.47
N ILE A 163 9.27 -5.80 -0.62
CA ILE A 163 10.55 -5.42 0.02
C ILE A 163 11.70 -6.40 -0.25
N LYS A 164 11.43 -7.54 -0.90
CA LYS A 164 12.43 -8.58 -1.21
C LYS A 164 12.65 -8.66 -2.71
N PHE A 165 13.91 -8.57 -3.12
CA PHE A 165 14.30 -8.53 -4.53
C PHE A 165 15.42 -9.55 -4.79
N ARG A 166 15.54 -10.00 -6.05
CA ARG A 166 16.53 -11.00 -6.48
C ARG A 166 17.94 -10.44 -6.66
N PHE A 167 18.23 -9.28 -6.08
CA PHE A 167 19.49 -8.55 -6.18
C PHE A 167 19.79 -7.85 -4.85
N ASP A 168 21.02 -7.40 -4.66
CA ASP A 168 21.38 -6.64 -3.46
C ASP A 168 20.80 -5.22 -3.53
N ASN A 169 19.97 -4.88 -2.54
CA ASN A 169 19.26 -3.60 -2.50
C ASN A 169 20.21 -2.41 -2.41
N GLN A 170 21.30 -2.53 -1.65
CA GLN A 170 22.21 -1.42 -1.42
C GLN A 170 23.07 -1.17 -2.65
N GLU A 171 23.63 -2.23 -3.24
CA GLU A 171 24.39 -2.16 -4.49
C GLU A 171 23.54 -1.55 -5.61
N PHE A 172 22.30 -2.03 -5.78
CA PHE A 172 21.38 -1.50 -6.79
C PHE A 172 21.07 -0.01 -6.59
N LEU A 173 20.83 0.42 -5.34
CA LEU A 173 20.57 1.83 -5.04
C LEU A 173 21.80 2.71 -5.28
N ASP A 174 22.99 2.22 -4.95
CA ASP A 174 24.25 2.94 -5.17
C ASP A 174 24.52 3.13 -6.67
N GLU A 175 24.27 2.11 -7.49
CA GLU A 175 24.39 2.18 -8.96
C GLU A 175 23.39 3.14 -9.59
N ASN A 176 22.20 3.29 -8.99
CA ASN A 176 21.10 4.11 -9.52
C ASN A 176 20.95 5.46 -8.80
N ARG A 177 21.95 5.86 -8.00
CA ARG A 177 21.91 7.08 -7.19
C ARG A 177 21.62 8.34 -8.01
N ASP A 178 22.24 8.49 -9.18
CA ASP A 178 22.04 9.66 -10.04
C ASP A 178 20.57 9.79 -10.51
N ILE A 179 19.89 8.65 -10.74
CA ILE A 179 18.47 8.62 -11.10
C ILE A 179 17.64 9.14 -9.92
N LEU A 180 17.88 8.61 -8.72
CA LEU A 180 17.15 9.00 -7.51
C LEU A 180 17.38 10.48 -7.16
N GLU A 181 18.61 10.99 -7.28
CA GLU A 181 18.91 12.40 -7.04
C GLU A 181 18.19 13.32 -8.03
N LYS A 182 18.08 12.90 -9.30
CA LYS A 182 17.32 13.62 -10.32
C LYS A 182 15.83 13.62 -10.00
N GLU A 183 15.26 12.47 -9.67
CA GLU A 183 13.84 12.36 -9.32
C GLU A 183 13.51 13.13 -8.04
N TYR A 184 14.38 13.12 -7.04
CA TYR A 184 14.22 13.94 -5.84
C TYR A 184 14.12 15.43 -6.20
N LYS A 185 15.00 15.95 -7.07
CA LYS A 185 14.92 17.35 -7.52
C LYS A 185 13.62 17.65 -8.25
N ASN A 186 13.11 16.71 -9.03
CA ASN A 186 11.87 16.85 -9.79
C ASN A 186 10.64 16.83 -8.87
N LEU A 187 10.65 15.99 -7.84
CA LEU A 187 9.46 15.65 -7.04
C LEU A 187 9.43 16.30 -5.66
N LYS A 188 10.53 16.88 -5.16
CA LYS A 188 10.59 17.54 -3.83
C LYS A 188 9.49 18.58 -3.58
N HIS A 189 8.91 19.17 -4.64
CA HIS A 189 7.79 20.10 -4.53
C HIS A 189 6.51 19.45 -3.96
N LEU A 190 6.40 18.12 -4.02
CA LEU A 190 5.30 17.34 -3.45
C LEU A 190 5.37 17.22 -1.92
N LEU A 191 6.52 17.49 -1.31
CA LEU A 191 6.71 17.38 0.14
C LEU A 191 6.21 18.62 0.91
N GLY A 192 5.68 19.62 0.21
CA GLY A 192 5.40 20.94 0.77
C GLY A 192 6.65 21.83 0.80
N ASN A 193 6.46 23.14 0.66
CA ASN A 193 7.54 24.13 0.79
C ASN A 193 7.82 24.47 2.25
#